data_AF-A0A2V6UDT4-F1
#
_entry.id   AF-A0A2V6UDT4-F1
#
_cell.length_a   1.000
_cell.length_b   1.000
_cell.length_c   1.000
_cell.angle_alpha   90.00
_cell.angle_beta   90.00
_cell.angle_gamma   90.00
#
_symmetry.space_group_name_H-M   'P 1'
#
loop_
_entity.id
_entity.type
_entity.pdbx_description
1 polymer ?
#
loop_
_entity_poly.entity_id
_entity_poly.type
_entity_poly.pdbx_seq_one_letter_code
_entity_poly.pdbx_strand_id
1 'polypeptide(L)'
;MRRVYGTTDGEERHAHDGCPRTVRLLIEPATAGATHLAMGTEAVDPGSRIPVHVHDDAEEILFLYAGGGRARVGDEEFEIGPETAIFVPPGAPHGFVNTSAAPARLTWTFSPPGAHEKFRDEAVWKHARRDPR
;
A
#
# COMPACT_ATOMS: atom_id res chain seq x y z
N MET A 1 13.90 -21.94 0.27
CA MET A 1 13.25 -20.62 0.34
C MET A 1 11.88 -20.78 0.99
N ARG A 2 11.46 -19.81 1.81
CA ARG A 2 10.16 -19.83 2.48
C ARG A 2 9.03 -19.62 1.45
N ARG A 3 7.87 -20.24 1.69
CA ARG A 3 6.71 -20.20 0.76
C ARG A 3 5.39 -19.78 1.42
N VAL A 4 5.37 -19.63 2.73
CA VAL A 4 4.16 -19.30 3.52
C VAL A 4 4.51 -18.18 4.48
N TYR A 5 3.76 -17.09 4.43
CA TYR A 5 4.00 -15.86 5.19
C TYR A 5 2.70 -15.48 5.91
N GLY A 6 2.81 -15.26 7.21
CA GLY A 6 1.81 -14.62 8.05
C GLY A 6 2.10 -13.12 8.21
N THR A 7 1.23 -12.45 8.96
CA THR A 7 1.24 -11.00 9.14
C THR A 7 2.36 -10.48 10.04
N THR A 8 3.11 -11.36 10.69
CA THR A 8 4.29 -11.04 11.51
C THR A 8 5.61 -11.36 10.81
N ASP A 9 5.56 -11.84 9.57
CA ASP A 9 6.73 -12.17 8.79
C ASP A 9 7.17 -11.01 7.90
N GLY A 10 8.28 -11.22 7.19
CA GLY A 10 8.79 -10.25 6.24
C GLY A 10 9.48 -9.06 6.90
N GLU A 11 9.75 -8.05 6.10
CA GLU A 11 10.38 -6.82 6.54
C GLU A 11 9.33 -5.78 6.89
N GLU A 12 9.36 -5.25 8.11
CA GLU A 12 8.45 -4.20 8.58
C GLU A 12 9.06 -2.81 8.41
N ARG A 13 8.24 -1.87 7.93
CA ARG A 13 8.56 -0.45 7.76
C ARG A 13 7.42 0.41 8.28
N HIS A 14 7.77 1.59 8.80
CA HIS A 14 6.81 2.55 9.34
C HIS A 14 6.95 3.86 8.59
N ALA A 15 5.84 4.46 8.19
CA ALA A 15 5.91 5.79 7.61
C ALA A 15 6.16 6.86 8.67
N HIS A 16 6.98 7.84 8.29
CA HIS A 16 7.35 8.99 9.11
C HIS A 16 6.92 10.33 8.50
N ASP A 17 5.85 10.31 7.68
CA ASP A 17 5.30 11.47 6.94
C ASP A 17 4.18 12.23 7.69
N GLY A 18 3.89 11.83 8.93
CA GLY A 18 2.75 12.34 9.70
C GLY A 18 1.42 11.67 9.35
N CYS A 19 1.43 10.63 8.52
CA CYS A 19 0.33 9.72 8.26
C CYS A 19 0.76 8.34 8.77
N PRO A 20 0.52 8.00 10.06
CA PRO A 20 0.97 6.74 10.62
C PRO A 20 0.43 5.53 9.84
N ARG A 21 1.34 4.67 9.40
CA ARG A 21 1.06 3.43 8.69
C ARG A 21 2.23 2.47 8.84
N THR A 22 1.91 1.18 8.88
CA THR A 22 2.91 0.10 8.95
C THR A 22 2.80 -0.76 7.70
N VAL A 23 3.89 -0.84 6.94
CA VAL A 23 4.02 -1.64 5.72
C VAL A 23 4.86 -2.88 6.03
N ARG A 24 4.48 -4.03 5.47
CA ARG A 24 5.28 -5.26 5.53
C ARG A 24 5.52 -5.83 4.15
N LEU A 25 6.77 -6.11 3.81
CA LEU A 25 7.19 -6.74 2.57
C LEU A 25 7.28 -8.26 2.82
N LEU A 26 6.30 -9.01 2.30
CA LEU A 26 6.16 -10.44 2.57
C LEU A 26 6.77 -11.29 1.46
N ILE A 27 6.26 -11.15 0.23
CA ILE A 27 6.66 -11.94 -0.93
C ILE A 27 7.26 -10.97 -1.96
N GLU A 28 8.56 -11.01 -2.15
CA GLU A 28 9.29 -10.14 -3.10
C GLU A 28 10.55 -10.88 -3.60
N PRO A 29 11.36 -10.31 -4.51
CA PRO A 29 12.61 -10.93 -4.95
C PRO A 29 13.53 -11.32 -3.78
N ALA A 30 13.73 -10.43 -2.81
CA ALA A 30 14.66 -10.66 -1.70
C ALA A 30 14.18 -11.70 -0.67
N THR A 31 12.87 -11.78 -0.39
CA THR A 31 12.32 -12.69 0.63
C THR A 31 11.92 -14.05 0.07
N ALA A 32 11.40 -14.09 -1.15
CA ALA A 32 10.75 -15.25 -1.74
C ALA A 32 11.31 -15.66 -3.12
N GLY A 33 12.17 -14.83 -3.73
CA GLY A 33 12.71 -15.09 -5.06
C GLY A 33 11.66 -14.89 -6.16
N ALA A 34 10.61 -14.11 -5.87
CA ALA A 34 9.54 -13.83 -6.80
C ALA A 34 10.05 -12.92 -7.94
N THR A 35 9.74 -13.28 -9.19
CA THR A 35 10.24 -12.56 -10.38
C THR A 35 9.17 -11.75 -11.10
N HIS A 36 7.89 -12.03 -10.85
CA HIS A 36 6.77 -11.40 -11.55
C HIS A 36 5.87 -10.57 -10.64
N LEU A 37 5.97 -10.78 -9.32
CA LEU A 37 5.07 -10.18 -8.35
C LEU A 37 5.83 -9.80 -7.09
N ALA A 38 5.42 -8.70 -6.46
CA ALA A 38 5.74 -8.40 -5.09
C ALA A 38 4.45 -8.14 -4.31
N MET A 39 4.35 -8.61 -3.08
CA MET A 39 3.16 -8.52 -2.25
C MET A 39 3.51 -8.32 -0.78
N GLY A 40 2.64 -7.61 -0.10
CA GLY A 40 2.73 -7.41 1.33
C GLY A 40 1.45 -6.88 1.94
N THR A 41 1.56 -6.37 3.15
CA THR A 41 0.44 -5.77 3.87
C THR A 41 0.74 -4.33 4.25
N GLU A 42 -0.32 -3.54 4.40
CA GLU A 42 -0.26 -2.21 4.96
C GLU A 42 -1.40 -2.03 5.96
N ALA A 43 -1.07 -1.50 7.13
CA ALA A 43 -2.03 -1.06 8.13
C ALA A 43 -2.00 0.47 8.17
N VAL A 44 -3.15 1.09 7.99
CA VAL A 44 -3.33 2.55 7.96
C VAL A 44 -4.13 2.95 9.19
N ASP A 45 -3.54 3.76 10.07
CA ASP A 45 -4.18 4.15 11.33
C ASP A 45 -5.44 5.01 11.10
N PRO A 46 -6.35 5.09 12.10
CA PRO A 46 -7.52 5.98 12.03
C PRO A 46 -7.14 7.42 11.68
N GLY A 47 -7.80 8.00 10.68
CA GLY A 47 -7.52 9.37 10.20
C GLY A 47 -6.21 9.51 9.41
N SER A 48 -5.45 8.43 9.24
CA SER A 48 -4.26 8.39 8.40
C SER A 48 -4.61 8.11 6.93
N ARG A 49 -3.60 8.16 6.06
CA ARG A 49 -3.76 7.94 4.62
C ARG A 49 -2.50 7.37 3.97
N ILE A 50 -2.72 6.72 2.84
CA ILE A 50 -1.75 6.54 1.78
C ILE A 50 -1.87 7.76 0.85
N PRO A 51 -0.86 8.65 0.82
CA PRO A 51 -0.86 9.81 -0.06
C PRO A 51 -1.04 9.42 -1.53
N VAL A 52 -1.61 10.31 -2.34
CA VAL A 52 -1.75 10.07 -3.77
C VAL A 52 -0.37 9.96 -4.42
N HIS A 53 -0.16 8.90 -5.18
CA HIS A 53 1.09 8.62 -5.87
C HIS A 53 0.85 7.83 -7.16
N VAL A 54 1.92 7.62 -7.93
CA VAL A 54 1.90 6.98 -9.25
C VAL A 54 3.04 5.98 -9.38
N HIS A 55 2.78 4.90 -10.10
CA HIS A 55 3.77 3.93 -10.58
C HIS A 55 3.59 3.77 -12.09
N ASP A 56 4.57 4.19 -12.89
CA ASP A 56 4.45 4.21 -14.36
C ASP A 56 4.66 2.83 -15.00
N ASP A 57 5.37 1.94 -14.30
CA ASP A 57 5.84 0.67 -14.85
C ASP A 57 5.13 -0.56 -14.27
N ALA A 58 4.19 -0.39 -13.34
CA ALA A 58 3.56 -1.51 -12.63
C ALA A 58 2.05 -1.35 -12.45
N GLU A 59 1.34 -2.47 -12.60
CA GLU A 59 -0.01 -2.64 -12.09
C GLU A 59 0.04 -2.84 -10.57
N GLU A 60 -0.99 -2.36 -9.88
CA GLU A 60 -1.19 -2.65 -8.46
C GLU A 60 -2.60 -3.20 -8.18
N ILE A 61 -2.66 -4.20 -7.31
CA ILE A 61 -3.90 -4.65 -6.66
C ILE A 61 -3.81 -4.30 -5.18
N LEU A 62 -4.81 -3.56 -4.71
CA LEU A 62 -5.08 -3.38 -3.29
C LEU A 62 -6.28 -4.25 -2.90
N PHE A 63 -6.19 -4.97 -1.78
CA PHE A 63 -7.35 -5.67 -1.22
C PHE A 63 -7.54 -5.28 0.24
N LEU A 64 -8.62 -4.55 0.51
CA LEU A 64 -8.97 -4.10 1.85
C LEU A 64 -9.73 -5.22 2.57
N TYR A 65 -9.19 -5.73 3.68
CA TYR A 65 -9.77 -6.86 4.41
C TYR A 65 -10.19 -6.53 5.84
N ALA A 66 -9.90 -5.32 6.33
CA ALA A 66 -10.43 -4.80 7.59
C ALA A 66 -10.47 -3.26 7.58
N GLY A 67 -11.38 -2.66 8.36
CA GLY A 67 -11.58 -1.22 8.41
C GLY A 67 -12.35 -0.69 7.20
N GLY A 68 -12.19 0.60 6.88
CA GLY A 68 -12.92 1.24 5.80
C GLY A 68 -12.38 2.64 5.51
N GLY A 69 -12.70 3.18 4.35
CA GLY A 69 -12.14 4.45 3.93
C GLY A 69 -12.58 4.88 2.55
N ARG A 70 -11.94 5.93 2.06
CA ARG A 70 -12.09 6.39 0.69
C ARG A 70 -10.83 6.10 -0.10
N ALA A 71 -10.97 5.34 -1.18
CA ALA A 71 -9.91 5.13 -2.15
C ALA A 71 -10.06 6.10 -3.32
N ARG A 72 -8.94 6.51 -3.90
CA ARG A 72 -8.88 7.26 -5.15
C ARG A 72 -8.15 6.44 -6.20
N VAL A 73 -8.69 6.42 -7.42
CA VAL A 73 -8.02 5.88 -8.62
C VAL A 73 -8.31 6.82 -9.79
N GLY A 74 -7.28 7.41 -10.38
CA GLY A 74 -7.41 8.50 -11.34
C GLY A 74 -8.11 9.71 -10.71
N ASP A 75 -9.23 10.11 -11.33
CA ASP A 75 -10.06 11.23 -10.89
C ASP A 75 -11.32 10.77 -10.10
N GLU A 76 -11.45 9.47 -9.87
CA GLU A 76 -12.60 8.88 -9.19
C GLU A 76 -12.28 8.55 -7.74
N GLU A 77 -13.26 8.76 -6.86
CA GLU A 77 -13.21 8.37 -5.45
C GLU A 77 -14.29 7.35 -5.12
N PHE A 78 -13.96 6.39 -4.24
CA PHE A 78 -14.81 5.27 -3.86
C PHE A 78 -14.80 5.11 -2.34
N GLU A 79 -15.97 5.14 -1.70
CA GLU A 79 -16.12 4.69 -0.32
C GLU A 79 -16.10 3.15 -0.31
N ILE A 80 -15.15 2.57 0.43
CA ILE A 80 -14.88 1.14 0.43
C ILE A 80 -14.79 0.57 1.84
N GLY A 81 -15.21 -0.68 1.98
CA GLY A 81 -15.11 -1.47 3.21
C GLY A 81 -14.32 -2.75 2.99
N PRO A 82 -14.31 -3.65 3.99
CA PRO A 82 -13.64 -4.94 3.86
C PRO A 82 -14.17 -5.75 2.68
N GLU A 83 -13.36 -6.68 2.21
CA GLU A 83 -13.65 -7.55 1.06
C GLU A 83 -13.75 -6.80 -0.28
N THR A 84 -13.07 -5.64 -0.37
CA THR A 84 -13.03 -4.84 -1.60
C THR A 84 -11.66 -4.93 -2.27
N ALA A 85 -11.65 -5.25 -3.56
CA ALA A 85 -10.47 -5.21 -4.42
C ALA A 85 -10.44 -3.91 -5.24
N ILE A 86 -9.25 -3.34 -5.39
CA ILE A 86 -8.98 -2.16 -6.21
C ILE A 86 -7.90 -2.55 -7.21
N PHE A 87 -8.16 -2.30 -8.48
CA PHE A 87 -7.17 -2.43 -9.54
C PHE A 87 -6.68 -1.04 -9.93
N VAL A 88 -5.36 -0.87 -9.97
CA VAL A 88 -4.70 0.36 -10.37
C VAL A 88 -3.83 0.06 -11.60
N PRO A 89 -4.19 0.58 -12.79
CA PRO A 89 -3.36 0.43 -13.97
C PRO A 89 -2.10 1.33 -13.88
N PRO A 90 -1.04 1.02 -14.64
CA PRO A 90 0.16 1.83 -14.67
C PRO A 90 -0.13 3.29 -15.04
N GLY A 91 0.52 4.23 -14.36
CA GLY A 91 0.35 5.66 -14.57
C GLY A 91 -0.90 6.28 -13.92
N ALA A 92 -1.80 5.50 -13.33
CA ALA A 92 -2.98 6.05 -12.65
C ALA A 92 -2.62 6.59 -11.25
N PRO A 93 -2.91 7.87 -10.94
CA PRO A 93 -2.80 8.39 -9.58
C PRO A 93 -3.75 7.66 -8.64
N HIS A 94 -3.26 7.21 -7.49
CA HIS A 94 -4.08 6.49 -6.53
C HIS A 94 -3.64 6.73 -5.10
N GLY A 95 -4.57 6.56 -4.16
CA GLY A 95 -4.36 6.76 -2.73
C GLY A 95 -5.54 6.25 -1.90
N PHE A 96 -5.40 6.29 -0.58
CA PHE A 96 -6.42 5.78 0.34
C PHE A 96 -6.45 6.60 1.63
N VAL A 97 -7.62 6.96 2.12
CA VAL A 97 -7.82 7.62 3.40
C VAL A 97 -8.64 6.72 4.32
N ASN A 98 -8.10 6.41 5.51
CA ASN A 98 -8.85 5.67 6.51
C ASN A 98 -9.81 6.62 7.25
N THR A 99 -11.10 6.50 6.95
CA THR A 99 -12.18 7.29 7.58
C THR A 99 -12.83 6.57 8.77
N SER A 100 -12.40 5.35 9.08
CA SER A 100 -12.93 4.55 10.17
C SER A 100 -12.23 4.83 11.51
N ALA A 101 -12.86 4.41 12.61
CA ALA A 101 -12.32 4.56 13.97
C ALA A 101 -11.28 3.47 14.36
N ALA A 102 -11.00 2.53 13.46
CA ALA A 102 -10.05 1.44 13.67
C ALA A 102 -9.02 1.40 12.53
N PRO A 103 -7.85 0.74 12.71
CA PRO A 103 -6.90 0.59 11.63
C PRO A 103 -7.52 -0.13 10.42
N ALA A 104 -7.39 0.47 9.25
CA ALA A 104 -7.67 -0.17 7.98
C ALA A 104 -6.50 -1.08 7.60
N ARG A 105 -6.80 -2.26 7.07
CA ARG A 105 -5.77 -3.24 6.70
C ARG A 105 -5.98 -3.72 5.28
N LEU A 106 -4.94 -3.59 4.47
CA LEU A 106 -4.96 -4.00 3.08
C LEU A 106 -3.72 -4.81 2.71
N THR A 107 -3.82 -5.56 1.61
CA THR A 107 -2.65 -6.08 0.90
C THR A 107 -2.34 -5.18 -0.28
N TRP A 108 -1.07 -4.95 -0.56
CA TRP A 108 -0.60 -4.43 -1.84
C TRP A 108 0.02 -5.56 -2.65
N THR A 109 -0.16 -5.53 -3.97
CA THR A 109 0.49 -6.47 -4.89
C THR A 109 0.87 -5.73 -6.16
N PHE A 110 2.16 -5.74 -6.51
CA PHE A 110 2.69 -5.11 -7.71
C PHE A 110 3.08 -6.15 -8.76
N SER A 111 2.85 -5.83 -10.04
CA SER A 111 3.43 -6.55 -11.18
C SER A 111 3.94 -5.56 -12.24
N PRO A 112 5.22 -5.62 -12.65
CA PRO A 112 6.30 -6.40 -12.06
C PRO A 112 6.71 -5.88 -10.66
N PRO A 113 7.60 -6.60 -9.94
CA PRO A 113 8.25 -6.05 -8.74
C PRO A 113 9.03 -4.78 -9.07
N GLY A 114 9.03 -3.80 -8.16
CA GLY A 114 9.92 -2.63 -8.20
C GLY A 114 9.42 -1.47 -7.34
N ALA A 115 8.13 -1.13 -7.43
CA ALA A 115 7.53 -0.01 -6.69
C ALA A 115 7.71 -0.11 -5.17
N HIS A 116 7.54 -1.31 -4.61
CA HIS A 116 7.73 -1.64 -3.18
C HIS A 116 9.12 -1.33 -2.63
N GLU A 117 10.17 -1.22 -3.45
CA GLU A 117 11.52 -0.86 -2.97
C GLU A 117 11.53 0.53 -2.33
N LYS A 118 10.62 1.43 -2.76
CA LYS A 118 10.44 2.77 -2.19
C LYS A 118 10.06 2.72 -0.70
N PHE A 119 9.50 1.63 -0.20
CA PHE A 119 9.19 1.49 1.23
C PHE A 119 10.45 1.48 2.11
N ARG A 120 11.61 1.18 1.53
CA ARG A 120 12.92 1.19 2.21
C ARG A 120 13.59 2.56 2.18
N ASP A 121 13.09 3.49 1.38
CA ASP A 121 13.67 4.82 1.25
C ASP A 121 13.03 5.80 2.23
N GLU A 122 13.79 6.17 3.27
CA GLU A 122 13.41 7.19 4.25
C GLU A 122 13.01 8.54 3.63
N ALA A 123 13.53 8.89 2.46
CA ALA A 123 13.19 10.14 1.77
C ALA A 123 11.75 10.15 1.25
N VAL A 124 11.20 8.98 0.90
CA VAL A 124 9.80 8.80 0.45
C VAL A 124 8.84 9.18 1.58
N TRP A 125 9.20 8.86 2.82
CA TRP A 125 8.41 9.21 4.00
C TRP A 125 8.60 10.66 4.46
N LYS A 126 9.70 11.33 4.14
CA LYS A 126 9.93 12.71 4.63
C LYS A 126 9.21 13.78 3.81
N HIS A 127 8.89 13.50 2.55
CA HIS A 127 8.41 14.50 1.59
C HIS A 127 6.98 14.29 1.08
N ALA A 128 6.23 13.29 1.53
CA ALA A 128 4.82 13.11 1.17
C ALA A 128 3.86 14.17 1.78
N ARG A 129 4.42 15.29 2.24
CA ARG A 129 3.69 16.41 2.83
C ARG A 129 3.02 17.23 1.72
N ARG A 130 1.70 17.08 1.67
CA ARG A 130 0.66 17.84 0.94
C ARG A 130 0.30 17.27 -0.43
N ASP A 131 -0.77 16.49 -0.45
CA ASP A 131 -1.72 16.60 -1.55
C ASP A 131 -2.73 17.72 -1.16
N PRO A 132 -2.77 18.86 -1.87
CA PRO A 132 -3.65 19.95 -1.53
C PRO A 132 -5.01 19.77 -2.21
N ARG A 133 -5.96 19.20 -1.45
CA ARG A 133 -7.41 19.20 -1.70
C ARG A 133 -7.92 18.38 -2.89
#